data_AF-A0A958Q9W7-F1
#
_entry.id   AF-A0A958Q9W7-F1
#
_cell.length_a   1.000
_cell.length_b   1.000
_cell.length_c   1.000
_cell.angle_alpha   90.00
_cell.angle_beta   90.00
_cell.angle_gamma   90.00
#
_symmetry.space_group_name_H-M   'P 1'
#
loop_
_entity.id
_entity.type
_entity.pdbx_description
1 polymer ?
#
loop_
_entity_poly.entity_id
_entity_poly.type
_entity_poly.pdbx_seq_one_letter_code
_entity_poly.pdbx_strand_id
1 'polypeptide(L)'
;MSGHSKLHNFLHSDAAPGILLCFSAIVALITINSPLSHWYHEFLETHVMFEVGHWKLQMHLLHWINDALMAVFFLLVGLEIKREMLEGELATFGQVILPGIAAAGGMIVPAGIFVLFNLGDATALKGWAIPSATDIAFALGIISLFGKRVPVSLKVFLTALAIFDDLGAIVIIALFYSSDMSFSALGISAALLGVAYAMNRKGVTKIAPYMMLGVFLWYFVLQSGVHATLAGVTLAFMIPNKDQ
;
A
#
# COMPACT_ATOMS: atom_id res chain seq x y z
N MET A 1 -28.13 28.71 -4.51
CA MET A 1 -27.79 27.29 -4.73
C MET A 1 -26.43 27.13 -5.45
N SER A 2 -25.30 27.52 -4.83
CA SER A 2 -23.96 27.54 -5.49
C SER A 2 -22.89 26.65 -4.81
N GLY A 3 -23.21 25.97 -3.70
CA GLY A 3 -22.21 25.22 -2.91
C GLY A 3 -21.80 23.87 -3.50
N HIS A 4 -22.76 23.11 -4.05
CA HIS A 4 -22.50 21.72 -4.50
C HIS A 4 -21.57 21.62 -5.73
N SER A 5 -21.55 22.63 -6.60
CA SER A 5 -20.69 22.65 -7.79
C SER A 5 -19.20 22.83 -7.45
N LYS A 6 -18.86 23.64 -6.45
CA LYS A 6 -17.45 23.93 -6.12
C LYS A 6 -16.76 22.77 -5.42
N LEU A 7 -17.47 22.09 -4.50
CA LEU A 7 -16.92 20.92 -3.80
C LEU A 7 -16.75 19.74 -4.78
N HIS A 8 -17.73 19.50 -5.65
CA HIS A 8 -17.62 18.48 -6.69
C HIS A 8 -16.45 18.75 -7.65
N ASN A 9 -16.29 19.99 -8.10
CA ASN A 9 -15.20 20.39 -8.99
C ASN A 9 -13.83 20.35 -8.29
N PHE A 10 -13.78 20.63 -6.98
CA PHE A 10 -12.56 20.51 -6.19
C PHE A 10 -12.15 19.04 -6.03
N LEU A 11 -13.09 18.16 -5.64
CA LEU A 11 -12.83 16.73 -5.48
C LEU A 11 -12.39 16.03 -6.78
N HIS A 12 -12.75 16.59 -7.94
CA HIS A 12 -12.31 16.11 -9.25
C HIS A 12 -11.00 16.76 -9.76
N SER A 13 -10.34 17.57 -8.94
CA SER A 13 -9.05 18.18 -9.30
C SER A 13 -7.87 17.29 -8.95
N ASP A 14 -6.84 17.27 -9.79
CA ASP A 14 -5.59 16.51 -9.59
C ASP A 14 -4.85 16.85 -8.29
N ALA A 15 -5.13 18.00 -7.68
CA ALA A 15 -4.52 18.47 -6.45
C ALA A 15 -5.30 18.11 -5.17
N ALA A 16 -6.58 17.73 -5.29
CA ALA A 16 -7.43 17.47 -4.12
C ALA A 16 -6.93 16.33 -3.23
N PRO A 17 -6.46 15.17 -3.75
CA PRO A 17 -5.92 14.10 -2.91
C PRO A 17 -4.73 14.58 -2.06
N GLY A 18 -3.80 15.32 -2.66
CA GLY A 18 -2.64 15.88 -1.95
C GLY A 18 -3.04 16.88 -0.87
N ILE A 19 -3.97 17.78 -1.17
CA ILE A 19 -4.47 18.77 -0.19
C ILE A 19 -5.18 18.07 0.97
N LEU A 20 -6.02 17.07 0.69
CA LEU A 20 -6.73 16.30 1.72
C LEU A 20 -5.76 15.51 2.60
N LEU A 21 -4.70 14.96 2.03
CA LEU A 21 -3.64 14.26 2.78
C LEU A 21 -2.89 15.21 3.71
N CYS A 22 -2.43 16.36 3.20
CA CYS A 22 -1.81 17.41 4.01
C CYS A 22 -2.73 17.88 5.14
N PHE A 23 -4.01 18.13 4.82
CA PHE A 23 -5.00 18.55 5.80
C PHE A 23 -5.19 17.50 6.90
N SER A 24 -5.31 16.22 6.52
CA SER A 24 -5.45 15.11 7.47
C SER A 24 -4.24 15.01 8.40
N ALA A 25 -3.03 15.16 7.88
CA ALA A 25 -1.79 15.17 8.67
C ALA A 25 -1.75 16.35 9.66
N ILE A 26 -2.12 17.55 9.21
CA ILE A 26 -2.21 18.74 10.09
C ILE A 26 -3.25 18.53 11.20
N VAL A 27 -4.42 17.99 10.87
CA VAL A 27 -5.46 17.67 11.87
C VAL A 27 -4.94 16.65 12.88
N ALA A 28 -4.25 15.59 12.44
CA ALA A 28 -3.64 14.60 13.32
C ALA A 28 -2.59 15.25 14.25
N LEU A 29 -1.71 16.10 13.71
CA LEU A 29 -0.70 16.83 14.48
C LEU A 29 -1.31 17.79 15.49
N ILE A 30 -2.37 18.52 15.12
CA ILE A 30 -3.07 19.40 16.08
C ILE A 30 -3.72 18.56 17.17
N THR A 31 -4.37 17.46 16.81
CA THR A 31 -5.07 16.58 17.76
C THR A 31 -4.10 15.99 18.78
N ILE A 32 -2.97 15.44 18.33
CA ILE A 32 -1.97 14.79 19.20
C ILE A 32 -1.22 15.78 20.10
N ASN A 33 -1.10 17.06 19.70
CA ASN A 33 -0.46 18.11 20.50
C ASN A 33 -1.46 18.94 21.33
N SER A 34 -2.73 18.54 21.38
CA SER A 34 -3.79 19.22 22.13
C SER A 34 -4.24 18.41 23.35
N PRO A 35 -5.11 18.96 24.23
CA PRO A 35 -5.71 18.21 25.34
C PRO A 35 -6.53 16.98 24.90
N LEU A 36 -6.83 16.83 23.60
CA LEU A 36 -7.51 15.67 23.03
C LEU A 36 -6.59 14.47 22.82
N SER A 37 -5.27 14.62 23.03
CA SER A 37 -4.27 13.57 22.76
C SER A 37 -4.57 12.27 23.49
N HIS A 38 -5.02 12.34 24.74
CA HIS A 38 -5.37 11.17 25.54
C HIS A 38 -6.52 10.37 24.91
N TRP A 39 -7.62 11.04 24.56
CA TRP A 39 -8.76 10.41 23.89
C TRP A 39 -8.39 9.82 22.52
N TYR A 40 -7.50 10.49 21.79
CA TYR A 40 -7.00 10.01 20.51
C TYR A 40 -6.18 8.72 20.67
N HIS A 41 -5.28 8.67 21.65
CA HIS A 41 -4.51 7.47 21.97
C HIS A 41 -5.40 6.32 22.44
N GLU A 42 -6.31 6.55 23.39
CA GLU A 42 -7.22 5.50 23.88
C GLU A 42 -8.10 4.93 22.76
N PHE A 43 -8.58 5.79 21.86
CA PHE A 43 -9.34 5.35 20.69
C PHE A 43 -8.51 4.43 19.79
N LEU A 44 -7.28 4.83 19.44
CA LEU A 44 -6.41 4.04 18.57
C LEU A 44 -5.89 2.74 19.23
N GLU A 45 -5.70 2.74 20.55
CA GLU A 45 -5.25 1.59 21.33
C GLU A 45 -6.39 0.66 21.77
N THR A 46 -7.65 1.02 21.45
CA THR A 46 -8.83 0.21 21.74
C THR A 46 -8.63 -1.21 21.20
N HIS A 47 -8.78 -2.22 22.06
CA HIS A 47 -8.57 -3.61 21.68
C HIS A 47 -9.82 -4.13 20.97
N VAL A 48 -9.66 -4.57 19.73
CA VAL A 48 -10.73 -5.17 18.94
C VAL A 48 -10.45 -6.66 18.83
N MET A 49 -11.38 -7.47 19.33
CA MET A 49 -11.28 -8.92 19.33
C MET A 49 -12.46 -9.53 18.57
N PHE A 50 -12.15 -10.37 17.59
CA PHE A 50 -13.12 -11.23 16.92
C PHE A 50 -12.83 -12.69 17.28
N GLU A 51 -13.83 -13.36 17.85
CA GLU A 51 -13.74 -14.77 18.22
C GLU A 51 -14.87 -15.56 17.54
N VAL A 52 -14.49 -16.58 16.77
CA VAL A 52 -15.44 -17.52 16.13
C VAL A 52 -14.97 -18.94 16.43
N GLY A 53 -15.55 -19.57 17.46
CA GLY A 53 -15.10 -20.88 17.94
C GLY A 53 -13.66 -20.84 18.46
N HIS A 54 -12.76 -21.63 17.87
CA HIS A 54 -11.33 -21.63 18.24
C HIS A 54 -10.51 -20.52 17.53
N TRP A 55 -11.11 -19.79 16.59
CA TRP A 55 -10.44 -18.72 15.88
C TRP A 55 -10.49 -17.45 16.70
N LYS A 56 -9.33 -16.90 17.06
CA LYS A 56 -9.20 -15.63 17.79
C LYS A 56 -8.31 -14.69 16.99
N LEU A 57 -8.83 -13.49 16.71
CA LEU A 57 -8.08 -12.39 16.14
C LEU A 57 -8.22 -11.20 17.08
N GLN A 58 -7.12 -10.84 17.74
CA GLN A 58 -7.06 -9.74 18.70
C GLN A 58 -5.93 -8.80 18.31
N MET A 59 -6.26 -7.52 18.13
CA MET A 59 -5.28 -6.47 17.90
C MET A 59 -5.87 -5.11 18.26
N HIS A 60 -4.99 -4.11 18.42
CA HIS A 60 -5.43 -2.73 18.61
C HIS A 60 -6.12 -2.18 17.36
N LEU A 61 -7.02 -1.22 17.54
CA LEU A 61 -7.74 -0.57 16.46
C LEU A 61 -6.79 0.03 15.41
N LEU A 62 -5.66 0.60 15.84
CA LEU A 62 -4.64 1.13 14.94
C LEU A 62 -4.08 0.05 13.99
N HIS A 63 -3.83 -1.17 14.47
CA HIS A 63 -3.35 -2.26 13.63
C HIS A 63 -4.42 -2.70 12.62
N TRP A 64 -5.69 -2.80 13.04
CA TRP A 64 -6.81 -3.06 12.12
C TRP A 64 -6.90 -2.02 11.00
N ILE A 65 -6.83 -0.74 11.37
CA ILE A 65 -6.91 0.37 10.42
C ILE A 65 -5.74 0.28 9.43
N ASN A 66 -4.51 0.13 9.93
CA ASN A 66 -3.33 0.06 9.09
C ASN A 66 -3.38 -1.15 8.15
N ASP A 67 -3.63 -2.36 8.65
CA ASP A 67 -3.62 -3.56 7.82
C ASP A 67 -4.75 -3.56 6.77
N ALA A 68 -5.94 -3.06 7.12
CA ALA A 68 -7.06 -3.00 6.18
C ALA A 68 -6.86 -1.89 5.12
N LEU A 69 -6.49 -0.68 5.53
CA LEU A 69 -6.28 0.43 4.59
C LEU A 69 -5.07 0.18 3.69
N MET A 70 -3.98 -0.36 4.23
CA MET A 70 -2.79 -0.69 3.45
C MET A 70 -3.06 -1.86 2.49
N ALA A 71 -3.88 -2.84 2.86
CA ALA A 71 -4.29 -3.90 1.92
C ALA A 71 -5.10 -3.35 0.75
N VAL A 72 -6.02 -2.40 0.99
CA VAL A 72 -6.75 -1.71 -0.08
C VAL A 72 -5.83 -0.84 -0.93
N PHE A 73 -4.92 -0.10 -0.31
CA PHE A 73 -3.93 0.72 -1.01
C PHE A 73 -3.05 -0.13 -1.93
N PHE A 74 -2.47 -1.22 -1.41
CA PHE A 74 -1.62 -2.11 -2.18
C PHE A 74 -2.38 -2.95 -3.22
N LEU A 75 -3.69 -3.18 -3.05
CA LEU A 75 -4.54 -3.71 -4.10
C LEU A 75 -4.62 -2.72 -5.28
N LEU A 76 -4.85 -1.44 -5.02
CA LEU A 76 -4.87 -0.41 -6.06
C LEU A 76 -3.51 -0.26 -6.74
N VAL A 77 -2.43 -0.22 -5.96
CA VAL A 77 -1.05 -0.20 -6.49
C VAL A 77 -0.78 -1.43 -7.34
N GLY A 78 -1.18 -2.62 -6.90
CA GLY A 78 -1.02 -3.86 -7.67
C GLY A 78 -1.79 -3.85 -8.99
N LEU A 79 -2.99 -3.25 -9.02
CA LEU A 79 -3.78 -3.10 -10.26
C LEU A 79 -3.10 -2.11 -11.22
N GLU A 80 -2.56 -1.02 -10.68
CA GLU A 80 -1.84 -0.01 -11.45
C GLU A 80 -0.56 -0.60 -12.07
N ILE A 81 0.25 -1.32 -11.27
CA ILE A 81 1.43 -2.05 -11.75
C ILE A 81 1.05 -2.99 -12.87
N LYS A 82 0.01 -3.81 -12.66
CA LYS A 82 -0.44 -4.76 -13.66
C LYS A 82 -0.82 -4.06 -14.96
N ARG A 83 -1.54 -2.94 -14.89
CA ARG A 83 -1.91 -2.15 -16.07
C ARG A 83 -0.68 -1.60 -16.78
N GLU A 84 0.24 -0.99 -16.05
CA GLU A 84 1.48 -0.41 -16.61
C GLU A 84 2.37 -1.48 -17.27
N MET A 85 2.42 -2.69 -16.70
CA MET A 85 3.16 -3.83 -17.27
C MET A 85 2.52 -4.39 -18.54
N LEU A 86 1.20 -4.26 -18.70
CA LEU A 86 0.48 -4.82 -19.86
C LEU A 86 0.36 -3.81 -21.00
N GLU A 87 0.06 -2.55 -20.69
CA GLU A 87 -0.39 -1.55 -21.65
C GLU A 87 0.36 -0.21 -21.53
N GLY A 88 1.16 -0.01 -20.47
CA GLY A 88 1.73 1.28 -20.12
C GLY A 88 3.24 1.40 -20.34
N GLU A 89 3.85 2.32 -19.59
CA GLU A 89 5.29 2.65 -19.71
C GLU A 89 6.19 1.56 -19.11
N LEU A 90 5.62 0.51 -18.50
CA LEU A 90 6.38 -0.64 -17.99
C LEU A 90 6.24 -1.88 -18.88
N ALA A 91 5.61 -1.76 -20.06
CA ALA A 91 5.37 -2.89 -20.95
C ALA A 91 6.64 -3.40 -21.66
N THR A 92 7.63 -2.52 -21.89
CA THR A 92 8.89 -2.92 -22.54
C THR A 92 10.07 -2.85 -21.58
N PHE A 93 11.00 -3.79 -21.74
CA PHE A 93 12.19 -3.90 -20.89
C PHE A 93 13.00 -2.59 -20.86
N GLY A 94 13.14 -1.90 -22.01
CA GLY A 94 13.88 -0.64 -22.09
C GLY A 94 13.29 0.48 -21.24
N GLN A 95 11.95 0.54 -21.12
CA GLN A 95 11.28 1.57 -20.33
C GLN A 95 11.28 1.24 -18.82
N VAL A 96 11.31 -0.05 -18.44
CA VAL A 96 11.34 -0.49 -17.03
C VAL A 96 12.72 -0.27 -16.37
N ILE A 97 13.81 -0.38 -17.13
CA ILE A 97 15.17 -0.32 -16.59
C ILE A 97 15.44 1.00 -15.86
N LEU A 98 15.05 2.14 -16.45
CA LEU A 98 15.37 3.45 -15.88
C LEU A 98 14.65 3.67 -14.54
N PRO A 99 13.31 3.53 -14.42
CA PRO A 99 12.62 3.57 -13.14
C PRO A 99 13.13 2.52 -12.15
N GLY A 100 13.39 1.29 -12.61
CA GLY A 100 13.84 0.21 -11.73
C GLY A 100 15.22 0.47 -11.11
N ILE A 101 16.20 0.95 -11.89
CA ILE A 101 17.52 1.32 -11.36
C ILE A 101 17.41 2.55 -10.46
N ALA A 102 16.61 3.55 -10.85
CA ALA A 102 16.40 4.74 -10.05
C ALA A 102 15.77 4.40 -8.69
N ALA A 103 14.78 3.51 -8.66
CA ALA A 103 14.14 3.00 -7.45
C ALA A 103 15.14 2.22 -6.58
N ALA A 104 15.86 1.26 -7.18
CA ALA A 104 16.86 0.49 -6.45
C ALA A 104 17.93 1.40 -5.79
N GLY A 105 18.43 2.42 -6.50
CA GLY A 105 19.31 3.43 -5.94
C GLY A 105 18.63 4.27 -4.85
N GLY A 106 17.38 4.69 -5.10
CA GLY A 106 16.53 5.43 -4.18
C GLY A 106 16.20 4.69 -2.89
N MET A 107 16.24 3.35 -2.89
CA MET A 107 16.07 2.53 -1.70
C MET A 107 17.39 2.22 -1.00
N ILE A 108 18.41 1.79 -1.76
CA ILE A 108 19.69 1.32 -1.20
C ILE A 108 20.45 2.47 -0.52
N VAL A 109 20.48 3.65 -1.15
CA VAL A 109 21.28 4.78 -0.64
C VAL A 109 20.73 5.30 0.71
N PRO A 110 19.43 5.61 0.86
CA PRO A 110 18.89 6.04 2.16
C PRO A 110 18.98 4.97 3.24
N ALA A 111 18.72 3.70 2.89
CA ALA A 111 18.88 2.57 3.81
C ALA A 111 20.33 2.44 4.30
N GLY A 112 21.30 2.51 3.38
CA GLY A 112 22.73 2.44 3.72
C GLY A 112 23.17 3.59 4.62
N ILE A 113 22.74 4.81 4.32
CA ILE A 113 23.00 5.98 5.17
C ILE A 113 22.41 5.74 6.57
N PHE A 114 21.15 5.32 6.66
CA PHE A 114 20.52 5.05 7.96
C PHE A 114 21.25 3.99 8.77
N VAL A 115 21.68 2.89 8.15
CA VAL A 115 22.45 1.84 8.81
C VAL A 115 23.77 2.39 9.35
N LEU A 116 24.51 3.16 8.55
CA LEU A 116 25.79 3.75 8.96
C LEU A 116 25.66 4.64 10.19
N PHE A 117 24.60 5.44 10.28
CA PHE A 117 24.33 6.28 11.44
C PHE A 117 23.89 5.49 12.69
N ASN A 118 23.37 4.27 12.53
CA ASN A 118 22.77 3.48 13.61
C ASN A 118 23.57 2.21 13.96
N LEU A 119 24.80 2.03 13.48
CA LEU A 119 25.63 0.85 13.73
C LEU A 119 25.82 0.50 15.22
N GLY A 120 25.71 1.50 16.12
CA GLY A 120 25.82 1.33 17.56
C GLY A 120 24.53 0.93 18.29
N ASP A 121 23.38 0.89 17.61
CA ASP A 121 22.07 0.61 18.23
C ASP A 121 21.34 -0.51 17.47
N ALA A 122 21.37 -1.71 18.07
CA ALA A 122 20.72 -2.91 17.53
C ALA A 122 19.20 -2.77 17.39
N THR A 123 18.56 -1.89 18.17
CA THR A 123 17.11 -1.63 18.06
C THR A 123 16.83 -0.72 16.87
N ALA A 124 17.58 0.37 16.74
CA ALA A 124 17.43 1.31 15.63
C ALA A 124 17.72 0.66 14.28
N LEU A 125 18.68 -0.29 14.20
CA LEU A 125 18.97 -1.04 12.97
C LEU A 125 17.78 -1.85 12.43
N LYS A 126 16.81 -2.21 13.28
CA LYS A 126 15.54 -2.80 12.82
C LYS A 126 14.68 -1.80 12.04
N GLY A 127 15.04 -0.53 11.97
CA GLY A 127 14.33 0.49 11.18
C GLY A 127 14.91 0.75 9.80
N TRP A 128 15.84 -0.08 9.29
CA TRP A 128 16.62 0.25 8.10
C TRP A 128 15.82 0.44 6.81
N ALA A 129 14.62 -0.16 6.72
CA ALA A 129 13.71 -0.03 5.59
C ALA A 129 12.73 1.17 5.70
N ILE A 130 12.72 1.89 6.84
CA ILE A 130 11.88 3.09 7.01
C ILE A 130 12.21 4.19 5.99
N PRO A 131 13.49 4.56 5.74
CA PRO A 131 13.82 5.66 4.82
C PRO A 131 13.72 5.30 3.33
N SER A 132 13.42 4.04 2.98
CA SER A 132 13.32 3.62 1.57
C SER A 132 11.93 3.78 0.95
N ALA A 133 10.88 4.00 1.77
CA ALA A 133 9.51 4.15 1.26
C ALA A 133 9.23 5.60 0.84
N THR A 134 8.50 5.78 -0.26
CA THR A 134 8.15 7.10 -0.81
C THR A 134 6.63 7.23 -0.96
N ASP A 135 6.01 8.21 -0.28
CA ASP A 135 4.55 8.44 -0.40
C ASP A 135 4.18 9.01 -1.78
N ILE A 136 3.67 8.13 -2.65
CA ILE A 136 3.22 8.46 -4.00
C ILE A 136 2.12 9.52 -4.04
N ALA A 137 1.17 9.47 -3.09
CA ALA A 137 0.01 10.37 -3.08
C ALA A 137 0.44 11.79 -2.71
N PHE A 138 1.38 11.92 -1.77
CA PHE A 138 1.97 13.20 -1.42
C PHE A 138 2.84 13.76 -2.56
N ALA A 139 3.71 12.93 -3.14
CA ALA A 139 4.63 13.34 -4.20
C ALA A 139 3.87 13.83 -5.46
N LEU A 140 2.87 13.06 -5.91
CA LEU A 140 1.99 13.47 -7.02
C LEU A 140 1.12 14.67 -6.63
N GLY A 141 0.64 14.73 -5.40
CA GLY A 141 -0.14 15.86 -4.87
C GLY A 141 0.60 17.19 -4.98
N ILE A 142 1.87 17.22 -4.55
CA ILE A 142 2.72 18.42 -4.66
C ILE A 142 2.97 18.76 -6.13
N ILE A 143 3.32 17.79 -6.96
CA ILE A 143 3.58 18.04 -8.38
C ILE A 143 2.35 18.62 -9.08
N SER A 144 1.15 18.16 -8.71
CA SER A 144 -0.11 18.70 -9.25
C SER A 144 -0.35 20.16 -8.87
N LEU A 145 0.21 20.67 -7.77
CA LEU A 145 0.14 22.10 -7.41
C LEU A 145 0.92 23.00 -8.37
N PHE A 146 1.97 22.47 -9.01
CA PHE A 146 2.71 23.19 -10.06
C PHE A 146 1.97 23.23 -11.40
N GLY A 147 0.80 22.59 -11.49
CA GLY A 147 -0.12 22.65 -12.62
C GLY A 147 0.52 22.20 -13.94
N LYS A 148 0.38 23.02 -14.98
CA LYS A 148 0.85 22.71 -16.35
C LYS A 148 2.36 22.81 -16.54
N ARG A 149 3.12 23.28 -15.53
CA ARG A 149 4.57 23.46 -15.63
C ARG A 149 5.33 22.14 -15.58
N VAL A 150 4.71 21.09 -15.04
CA VAL A 150 5.32 19.76 -14.94
C VAL A 150 4.84 18.89 -16.10
N PRO A 151 5.76 18.34 -16.91
CA PRO A 151 5.40 17.44 -18.00
C PRO A 151 4.67 16.19 -17.52
N VAL A 152 3.72 15.70 -18.31
CA VAL A 152 2.99 14.46 -18.02
C VAL A 152 3.94 13.27 -17.89
N SER A 153 4.98 13.21 -18.72
CA SER A 153 6.02 12.18 -18.66
C SER A 153 6.73 12.11 -17.31
N LEU A 154 6.94 13.26 -16.64
CA LEU A 154 7.55 13.29 -15.30
C LEU A 154 6.59 12.73 -14.24
N LYS A 155 5.29 13.02 -14.36
CA LYS A 155 4.27 12.45 -13.47
C LYS A 155 4.25 10.93 -13.59
N VAL A 156 4.22 10.41 -14.82
CA VAL A 156 4.21 8.96 -15.08
C VAL A 156 5.51 8.31 -14.60
N PHE A 157 6.67 8.92 -14.87
CA PHE A 157 7.96 8.44 -14.36
C PHE A 157 7.99 8.37 -12.83
N LEU A 158 7.51 9.42 -12.14
CA LEU A 158 7.47 9.43 -10.68
C LEU A 158 6.50 8.41 -10.11
N THR A 159 5.33 8.24 -10.75
CA THR A 159 4.38 7.18 -10.39
C THR A 159 5.06 5.82 -10.49
N ALA A 160 5.75 5.52 -11.58
CA ALA A 160 6.47 4.26 -11.77
C ALA A 160 7.58 4.07 -10.73
N LEU A 161 8.40 5.11 -10.47
CA LEU A 161 9.45 5.09 -9.45
C LEU A 161 8.89 4.77 -8.07
N ALA A 162 7.86 5.51 -7.62
CA ALA A 162 7.27 5.33 -6.30
C ALA A 162 6.61 3.96 -6.14
N ILE A 163 5.99 3.45 -7.21
CA ILE A 163 5.43 2.10 -7.25
C ILE A 163 6.52 1.04 -7.04
N PHE A 164 7.69 1.17 -7.69
CA PHE A 164 8.80 0.24 -7.51
C PHE A 164 9.37 0.32 -6.08
N ASP A 165 9.53 1.53 -5.54
CA ASP A 165 9.98 1.72 -4.16
C ASP A 165 9.02 1.08 -3.15
N ASP A 166 7.71 1.32 -3.28
CA ASP A 166 6.68 0.77 -2.39
C ASP A 166 6.60 -0.76 -2.48
N LEU A 167 6.65 -1.32 -3.69
CA LEU A 167 6.65 -2.78 -3.89
C LEU A 167 7.97 -3.43 -3.45
N GLY A 168 9.09 -2.72 -3.61
CA GLY A 168 10.38 -3.16 -3.08
C GLY A 168 10.37 -3.16 -1.55
N ALA A 169 9.89 -2.09 -0.94
CA ALA A 169 9.85 -1.92 0.51
C ALA A 169 8.94 -2.97 1.17
N ILE A 170 7.73 -3.20 0.64
CA ILE A 170 6.84 -4.25 1.15
C ILE A 170 7.45 -5.65 1.02
N VAL A 171 8.16 -5.96 -0.07
CA VAL A 171 8.82 -7.26 -0.24
C VAL A 171 9.98 -7.41 0.75
N ILE A 172 10.79 -6.37 0.95
CA ILE A 172 11.84 -6.34 1.97
C ILE A 172 11.24 -6.57 3.36
N ILE A 173 10.22 -5.79 3.70
CA ILE A 173 9.54 -5.89 5.00
C ILE A 173 8.96 -7.30 5.17
N ALA A 174 8.33 -7.87 4.14
CA ALA A 174 7.82 -9.22 4.19
C ALA A 174 8.91 -10.29 4.36
N LEU A 175 10.07 -10.16 3.74
CA LEU A 175 11.14 -11.18 3.85
C LEU A 175 11.93 -11.07 5.16
N PHE A 176 12.17 -9.86 5.66
CA PHE A 176 13.05 -9.62 6.81
C PHE A 176 12.30 -9.45 8.14
N TYR A 177 11.00 -9.15 8.10
CA TYR A 177 10.18 -8.88 9.29
C TYR A 177 9.00 -9.85 9.44
N SER A 178 8.93 -10.93 8.66
CA SER A 178 7.96 -12.00 8.92
C SER A 178 8.32 -12.73 10.21
N SER A 179 7.32 -12.91 11.07
CA SER A 179 7.40 -13.70 12.30
C SER A 179 7.08 -15.18 12.05
N ASP A 180 6.92 -15.97 13.12
CA ASP A 180 6.60 -17.40 13.10
C ASP A 180 5.56 -17.77 12.02
N MET A 181 6.04 -18.36 10.92
CA MET A 181 5.21 -18.62 9.76
C MET A 181 4.28 -19.80 9.99
N SER A 182 2.97 -19.56 9.91
CA SER A 182 1.98 -20.63 9.94
C SER A 182 1.81 -21.25 8.55
N PHE A 183 2.42 -22.41 8.34
CA PHE A 183 2.32 -23.15 7.07
C PHE A 183 0.88 -23.54 6.70
N SER A 184 0.01 -23.76 7.69
CA SER A 184 -1.41 -24.05 7.43
C SER A 184 -2.12 -22.84 6.84
N ALA A 185 -1.90 -21.65 7.41
CA ALA A 185 -2.47 -20.39 6.92
C ALA A 185 -1.91 -20.01 5.53
N LEU A 186 -0.63 -20.28 5.26
CA LEU A 186 -0.04 -20.14 3.92
C LEU A 186 -0.69 -21.08 2.91
N GLY A 187 -0.92 -22.35 3.27
CA GLY A 187 -1.57 -23.32 2.40
C GLY A 187 -2.99 -22.88 1.99
N ILE A 188 -3.77 -22.35 2.95
CA ILE A 188 -5.11 -21.81 2.66
C ILE A 188 -5.01 -20.56 1.77
N SER A 189 -4.06 -19.65 2.05
CA SER A 189 -3.84 -18.46 1.24
C SER A 189 -3.49 -18.82 -0.21
N ALA A 190 -2.61 -19.80 -0.41
CA ALA A 190 -2.26 -20.33 -1.74
C ALA A 190 -3.47 -20.96 -2.44
N ALA A 191 -4.31 -21.70 -1.72
CA ALA A 191 -5.53 -22.26 -2.27
C ALA A 191 -6.52 -21.17 -2.72
N LEU A 192 -6.71 -20.11 -1.93
CA LEU A 192 -7.55 -18.97 -2.28
C LEU A 192 -7.04 -18.24 -3.53
N LEU A 193 -5.72 -18.04 -3.63
CA LEU A 193 -5.09 -17.53 -4.85
C LEU A 193 -5.29 -18.46 -6.05
N GLY A 194 -5.21 -19.78 -5.85
CA GLY A 194 -5.52 -20.78 -6.88
C GLY A 194 -6.97 -20.68 -7.38
N VAL A 195 -7.93 -20.42 -6.49
CA VAL A 195 -9.33 -20.17 -6.85
C VAL A 195 -9.46 -18.87 -7.65
N ALA A 196 -8.83 -17.78 -7.19
CA ALA A 196 -8.84 -16.50 -7.90
C ALA A 196 -8.22 -16.62 -9.31
N TYR A 197 -7.12 -17.36 -9.43
CA TYR A 197 -6.48 -17.67 -10.71
C TYR A 197 -7.40 -18.51 -11.61
N ALA A 198 -8.05 -19.54 -11.07
CA ALA A 198 -8.99 -20.36 -11.83
C ALA A 198 -10.20 -19.55 -12.32
N MET A 199 -10.69 -18.59 -11.53
CA MET A 199 -11.74 -17.65 -11.92
C MET A 199 -11.28 -16.74 -13.06
N ASN A 200 -10.04 -16.23 -12.98
CA ASN A 200 -9.44 -15.40 -14.02
C ASN A 200 -9.35 -16.17 -15.34
N ARG A 201 -8.79 -17.39 -15.30
CA ARG A 201 -8.71 -18.31 -16.44
C ARG A 201 -10.07 -18.66 -17.07
N LYS A 202 -11.14 -18.66 -16.27
CA LYS A 202 -12.52 -18.91 -16.72
C LYS A 202 -13.22 -17.64 -17.25
N GLY A 203 -12.54 -16.50 -17.31
CA GLY A 203 -13.10 -15.25 -17.82
C GLY A 203 -14.11 -14.58 -16.89
N VAL A 204 -14.00 -14.79 -15.57
CA VAL A 204 -14.87 -14.11 -14.60
C VAL A 204 -14.46 -12.63 -14.49
N THR A 205 -15.20 -11.73 -15.13
CA THR A 205 -14.91 -10.28 -15.12
C THR A 205 -15.52 -9.53 -13.94
N LYS A 206 -16.43 -10.18 -13.17
CA LYS A 206 -17.05 -9.56 -12.00
C LYS A 206 -16.03 -9.41 -10.87
N ILE A 207 -15.86 -8.20 -10.35
CA ILE A 207 -14.91 -7.87 -9.27
C ILE A 207 -15.36 -8.42 -7.91
N ALA A 208 -16.67 -8.44 -7.62
CA ALA A 208 -17.19 -8.81 -6.30
C ALA A 208 -16.70 -10.19 -5.78
N PRO A 209 -16.68 -11.26 -6.60
CA PRO A 209 -16.06 -12.53 -6.22
C PRO A 209 -14.58 -12.43 -5.79
N TYR A 210 -13.77 -11.64 -6.49
CA TYR A 210 -12.36 -11.43 -6.12
C TYR A 210 -12.24 -10.67 -4.82
N MET A 211 -13.06 -9.64 -4.59
CA MET A 211 -13.05 -8.89 -3.33
C MET A 211 -13.43 -9.77 -2.14
N MET A 212 -14.41 -10.66 -2.32
CA MET A 212 -14.79 -11.62 -1.28
C MET A 212 -13.62 -12.57 -0.95
N LEU A 213 -12.96 -13.14 -1.98
CA LEU A 213 -11.75 -13.94 -1.79
C LEU A 213 -10.63 -13.13 -1.15
N GLY A 214 -10.50 -11.85 -1.49
CA GLY A 214 -9.52 -10.92 -0.94
C GLY A 214 -9.62 -10.74 0.56
N VAL A 215 -10.85 -10.64 1.10
CA VAL A 215 -11.07 -10.55 2.55
C VAL A 215 -10.58 -11.82 3.26
N PHE A 216 -10.90 -13.00 2.72
CA PHE A 216 -10.41 -14.26 3.28
C PHE A 216 -8.89 -14.38 3.13
N LEU A 217 -8.35 -14.02 1.98
CA LEU A 217 -6.91 -14.05 1.71
C LEU A 217 -6.16 -13.16 2.70
N TRP A 218 -6.63 -11.92 2.91
CA TRP A 218 -6.07 -10.98 3.86
C TRP A 218 -6.05 -11.56 5.28
N TYR A 219 -7.15 -12.17 5.73
CA TYR A 219 -7.22 -12.82 7.04
C TYR A 219 -6.22 -13.98 7.19
N PHE A 220 -6.09 -14.85 6.19
CA PHE A 220 -5.16 -15.98 6.28
C PHE A 220 -3.69 -15.56 6.12
N VAL A 221 -3.40 -14.54 5.32
CA VAL A 221 -2.05 -13.95 5.23
C VAL A 221 -1.66 -13.32 6.58
N LEU A 222 -2.57 -12.57 7.21
CA LEU A 222 -2.36 -12.01 8.54
C LEU A 222 -2.05 -13.10 9.59
N GLN A 223 -2.79 -14.21 9.57
CA GLN A 223 -2.55 -15.37 10.44
C GLN A 223 -1.26 -16.14 10.10
N SER A 224 -0.72 -15.96 8.89
CA SER A 224 0.49 -16.64 8.44
C SER A 224 1.80 -16.00 8.91
N GLY A 225 1.74 -14.83 9.54
CA GLY A 225 2.93 -14.05 9.90
C GLY A 225 3.55 -13.28 8.72
N VAL A 226 2.99 -13.43 7.52
CA VAL A 226 3.33 -12.61 6.34
C VAL A 226 2.56 -11.29 6.41
N HIS A 227 3.15 -10.22 5.87
CA HIS A 227 2.52 -8.91 5.84
C HIS A 227 1.19 -8.93 5.08
N ALA A 228 0.10 -8.56 5.76
CA ALA A 228 -1.27 -8.62 5.24
C ALA A 228 -1.47 -7.78 3.96
N THR A 229 -0.61 -6.77 3.77
CA THR A 229 -0.57 -5.92 2.58
C THR A 229 -0.25 -6.68 1.29
N LEU A 230 0.50 -7.78 1.36
CA LEU A 230 0.77 -8.64 0.20
C LEU A 230 -0.48 -9.34 -0.33
N ALA A 231 -1.51 -9.53 0.49
CA ALA A 231 -2.79 -10.05 0.03
C ALA A 231 -3.43 -9.12 -1.02
N GLY A 232 -3.32 -7.80 -0.83
CA GLY A 232 -3.80 -6.81 -1.79
C GLY A 232 -3.07 -6.91 -3.13
N VAL A 233 -1.74 -6.89 -3.09
CA VAL A 233 -0.91 -6.99 -4.30
C VAL A 233 -1.19 -8.30 -5.05
N THR A 234 -1.11 -9.44 -4.36
CA THR A 234 -1.28 -10.76 -5.01
C THR A 234 -2.68 -10.93 -5.61
N LEU A 235 -3.73 -10.45 -4.93
CA LEU A 235 -5.08 -10.46 -5.47
C LEU A 235 -5.21 -9.57 -6.72
N ALA A 236 -4.57 -8.40 -6.74
CA ALA A 236 -4.59 -7.50 -7.89
C ALA A 236 -4.11 -8.21 -9.18
N PHE A 237 -3.04 -9.00 -9.07
CA PHE A 237 -2.52 -9.79 -10.19
C PHE A 237 -3.52 -10.86 -10.68
N MET A 238 -4.44 -11.31 -9.84
CA MET A 238 -5.48 -12.29 -10.20
C MET A 238 -6.74 -11.65 -10.79
N ILE A 239 -6.99 -10.35 -10.60
CA ILE A 239 -8.16 -9.67 -11.17
C ILE A 239 -7.93 -9.43 -12.67
N PRO A 240 -8.86 -9.81 -13.58
CA PRO A 240 -8.67 -9.59 -15.01
C PRO A 240 -8.65 -8.09 -15.37
N ASN A 241 -7.81 -7.72 -16.33
CA ASN A 241 -7.85 -6.37 -16.91
C ASN A 241 -9.06 -6.29 -17.85
N LYS A 242 -9.70 -5.12 -17.90
CA LYS A 242 -11.02 -4.93 -18.52
C LYS A 242 -11.03 -5.08 -20.05
N ASP A 243 -9.86 -5.26 -20.67
CA ASP A 243 -9.66 -5.36 -22.12
C ASP A 243 -9.30 -6.78 -22.61
N GLN A 244 -9.68 -7.82 -21.84
CA GLN A 244 -9.71 -9.22 -22.29
C GLN A 244 -11.08 -9.63 -22.84
#